data_AF-A0A971A745-F1
#
_entry.id   AF-A0A971A745-F1
#
_cell.length_a   1.000
_cell.length_b   1.000
_cell.length_c   1.000
_cell.angle_alpha   90.00
_cell.angle_beta   90.00
_cell.angle_gamma   90.00
#
_symmetry.space_group_name_H-M   'P 1'
#
loop_
_entity.id
_entity.type
_entity.pdbx_description
1 polymer ?
#
loop_
_entity_poly.entity_id
_entity_poly.type
_entity_poly.pdbx_seq_one_letter_code
_entity_poly.pdbx_strand_id
1 'polypeptide(L)'
;MTQLSCEPFKIKAVEPLYLSTREEREVWLREARYNLFNIRSEHVFLDYLTDSGTGAMSDHQWAAIMTGDESYAGSRSFYELKETIKELMGFAHLLPTHQGRAAENVLFSVLVKEGNKVPGNAHFDTTKGHIEFRKAEAVDCTIREASDPTLIHPFKGNVDLERLEEVLEESHDQIPFILITATCNTAGGQPVSMENIRSVKQLANRFGKPLVMDAARFAENAWFIRQREPGFEGHTI
;
A
#
# COMPACT_ATOMS: atom_id res chain seq x y z
N MET A 1 21.81 -1.23 19.75
CA MET A 1 21.10 -0.55 20.83
C MET A 1 19.80 -0.03 20.25
N THR A 2 18.65 -0.43 20.80
CA THR A 2 17.35 0.12 20.39
C THR A 2 17.31 1.57 20.88
N GLN A 3 17.40 2.53 19.96
CA GLN A 3 17.28 3.93 20.30
C GLN A 3 15.79 4.21 20.51
N LEU A 4 15.36 4.39 21.76
CA LEU A 4 14.00 4.88 22.04
C LEU A 4 13.94 6.34 21.60
N SER A 5 13.21 6.61 20.52
CA SER A 5 12.77 7.96 20.16
C SER A 5 11.53 8.32 20.97
N CYS A 6 11.42 9.57 21.43
CA CYS A 6 10.16 10.07 21.97
C CYS A 6 9.13 10.21 20.84
N GLU A 7 7.86 9.96 21.14
CA GLU A 7 6.76 10.21 20.21
C GLU A 7 6.72 11.70 19.85
N PRO A 8 6.68 12.06 18.55
CA PRO A 8 6.64 13.46 18.12
C PRO A 8 5.24 14.07 18.25
N PHE A 9 4.46 13.62 19.25
CA PHE A 9 3.10 14.07 19.54
C PHE A 9 2.76 13.84 21.01
N LYS A 10 1.69 14.48 21.48
CA LYS A 10 1.10 14.22 22.81
C LYS A 10 -0.21 13.48 22.63
N ILE A 11 -0.48 12.53 23.52
CA ILE A 11 -1.78 11.84 23.57
C ILE A 11 -2.87 12.86 23.94
N LYS A 12 -3.91 12.95 23.11
CA LYS A 12 -5.05 13.86 23.33
C LYS A 12 -6.33 13.14 23.73
N ALA A 13 -6.52 11.91 23.26
CA ALA A 13 -7.64 11.05 23.60
C ALA A 13 -7.14 9.61 23.77
N VAL A 14 -7.88 8.79 24.53
CA VAL A 14 -7.58 7.38 24.79
C VAL A 14 -8.81 6.51 24.56
N GLU A 15 -8.59 5.29 24.12
CA GLU A 15 -9.59 4.22 24.10
C GLU A 15 -9.31 3.26 25.27
N PRO A 16 -10.30 2.99 26.15
CA PRO A 16 -10.11 2.08 27.28
C PRO A 16 -9.80 0.65 26.84
N LEU A 17 -8.85 0.00 27.52
CA LEU A 17 -8.50 -1.39 27.30
C LEU A 17 -9.02 -2.29 28.43
N TYR A 18 -9.46 -3.50 28.10
CA TYR A 18 -9.80 -4.53 29.07
C TYR A 18 -8.60 -5.44 29.36
N LEU A 19 -8.17 -5.48 30.62
CA LEU A 19 -7.09 -6.35 31.07
C LEU A 19 -7.63 -7.74 31.42
N SER A 20 -7.66 -8.62 30.43
CA SER A 20 -8.11 -9.99 30.61
C SER A 20 -7.15 -10.85 31.43
N THR A 21 -7.72 -11.81 32.15
CA THR A 21 -7.01 -12.93 32.76
C THR A 21 -6.66 -14.00 31.74
N ARG A 22 -5.79 -14.94 32.11
CA ARG A 22 -5.45 -16.07 31.23
C ARG A 22 -6.66 -16.98 31.02
N GLU A 23 -7.41 -17.22 32.07
CA GLU A 23 -8.56 -18.11 32.12
C GLU A 23 -9.67 -17.62 31.17
N GLU A 24 -9.96 -16.32 31.17
CA GLU A 24 -10.88 -15.68 30.22
C GLU A 24 -10.43 -15.90 28.78
N ARG A 25 -9.16 -15.64 28.47
CA ARG A 25 -8.62 -15.85 27.13
C ARG A 25 -8.70 -17.31 26.68
N GLU A 26 -8.46 -18.26 27.58
CA GLU A 26 -8.60 -19.69 27.26
C GLU A 26 -10.03 -20.10 26.93
N VAL A 27 -11.03 -19.46 27.56
CA VAL A 27 -12.46 -19.66 27.24
C VAL A 27 -12.78 -19.04 25.88
N TRP A 28 -12.44 -17.77 25.66
CA TRP A 28 -12.73 -17.07 24.41
C TRP A 28 -12.06 -17.71 23.21
N LEU A 29 -10.82 -18.21 23.36
CA LEU A 29 -10.13 -18.96 22.31
C LEU A 29 -10.87 -20.25 21.96
N ARG A 30 -11.40 -20.99 22.94
CA ARG A 30 -12.20 -22.19 22.70
C ARG A 30 -13.51 -21.86 21.99
N GLU A 31 -14.20 -20.81 22.42
CA GLU A 31 -15.45 -20.35 21.79
C GLU A 31 -15.24 -19.88 20.34
N ALA A 32 -14.15 -19.15 20.09
CA ALA A 32 -13.71 -18.74 18.76
C ALA A 32 -13.17 -19.89 17.90
N ARG A 33 -13.13 -21.12 18.44
CA ARG A 33 -12.58 -22.32 17.81
C ARG A 33 -11.12 -22.13 17.36
N TYR A 34 -10.36 -21.42 18.19
CA TYR A 34 -8.95 -21.10 17.97
C TYR A 34 -8.68 -20.30 16.68
N ASN A 35 -9.70 -19.63 16.13
CA ASN A 35 -9.55 -18.70 15.03
C ASN A 35 -9.61 -17.26 15.55
N LEU A 36 -8.50 -16.53 15.46
CA LEU A 36 -8.39 -15.15 15.96
C LEU A 36 -9.35 -14.19 15.25
N PHE A 37 -9.71 -14.44 13.98
CA PHE A 37 -10.70 -13.63 13.26
C PHE A 37 -12.11 -13.70 13.85
N ASN A 38 -12.39 -14.69 14.69
CA ASN A 38 -13.68 -14.85 15.36
C ASN A 38 -13.70 -14.26 16.78
N ILE A 39 -12.56 -13.75 17.27
CA ILE A 39 -12.48 -13.14 18.60
C ILE A 39 -13.08 -11.74 18.54
N ARG A 40 -13.91 -11.40 19.52
CA ARG A 40 -14.47 -10.06 19.67
C ARG A 40 -13.36 -9.07 20.01
N SER A 41 -13.38 -7.88 19.42
CA SER A 41 -12.35 -6.85 19.67
C SER A 41 -12.23 -6.48 21.16
N GLU A 42 -13.34 -6.44 21.90
CA GLU A 42 -13.36 -6.15 23.35
C GLU A 42 -12.57 -7.17 24.21
N HIS A 43 -12.28 -8.35 23.65
CA HIS A 43 -11.48 -9.40 24.30
C HIS A 43 -9.98 -9.32 23.94
N VAL A 44 -9.61 -8.44 22.99
CA VAL A 44 -8.25 -8.28 22.48
C VAL A 44 -7.59 -7.10 23.19
N PHE A 45 -6.46 -7.34 23.84
CA PHE A 45 -5.73 -6.29 24.56
C PHE A 45 -4.85 -5.45 23.63
N LEU A 46 -4.15 -6.09 22.69
CA LEU A 46 -3.37 -5.46 21.64
C LEU A 46 -3.73 -6.13 20.31
N ASP A 47 -4.22 -5.33 19.37
CA ASP A 47 -4.65 -5.84 18.06
C ASP A 47 -3.56 -5.58 17.01
N TYR A 48 -2.94 -6.68 16.56
CA TYR A 48 -1.93 -6.68 15.48
C TYR A 48 -2.46 -7.38 14.22
N LEU A 49 -3.78 -7.51 14.07
CA LEU A 49 -4.37 -8.18 12.93
C LEU A 49 -4.11 -7.41 11.63
N THR A 50 -4.16 -6.07 11.67
CA THR A 50 -3.90 -5.20 10.53
C THR A 50 -3.60 -3.76 10.93
N ASP A 51 -2.88 -3.05 10.06
CA ASP A 51 -2.67 -1.60 10.08
C ASP A 51 -3.73 -0.83 9.26
N SER A 52 -4.64 -1.53 8.56
CA SER A 52 -5.63 -0.93 7.68
C SER A 52 -6.80 -0.31 8.46
N GLY A 53 -6.79 1.01 8.61
CA GLY A 53 -7.91 1.78 9.19
C GLY A 53 -7.96 1.76 10.72
N THR A 54 -6.92 1.24 11.38
CA THR A 54 -6.78 1.13 12.84
C THR A 54 -5.87 2.22 13.44
N GLY A 55 -5.47 3.19 12.63
CA GLY A 55 -4.60 4.29 13.06
C GLY A 55 -5.33 5.35 13.89
N ALA A 56 -4.59 5.99 14.82
CA ALA A 56 -5.10 7.13 15.57
C ALA A 56 -5.03 8.41 14.72
N MET A 57 -6.17 9.09 14.58
CA MET A 57 -6.23 10.39 13.91
C MET A 57 -5.83 11.53 14.85
N SER A 58 -5.20 12.56 14.29
CA SER A 58 -4.94 13.83 14.98
C SER A 58 -6.24 14.60 15.27
N ASP A 59 -6.16 15.56 16.17
CA ASP A 59 -7.26 16.49 16.44
C ASP A 59 -7.63 17.38 15.24
N HIS A 60 -6.67 17.73 14.40
CA HIS A 60 -6.94 18.43 13.15
C HIS A 60 -7.79 17.60 12.18
N GLN A 61 -7.52 16.29 12.08
CA GLN A 61 -8.34 15.39 11.27
C GLN A 61 -9.76 15.25 11.84
N TRP A 62 -9.91 15.11 13.17
CA TRP A 62 -11.22 15.14 13.82
C TRP A 62 -11.96 16.46 13.59
N ALA A 63 -11.27 17.60 13.66
CA ALA A 63 -11.86 18.91 13.38
C ALA A 63 -12.35 19.01 11.92
N ALA A 64 -11.59 18.48 10.96
CA ALA A 64 -11.98 18.46 9.55
C ALA A 64 -13.27 17.66 9.32
N ILE A 65 -13.43 16.51 10.01
CA ILE A 65 -14.67 15.72 9.98
C ILE A 65 -15.86 16.55 10.48
N MET A 66 -15.70 17.32 11.57
CA MET A 66 -16.78 18.15 12.12
C MET A 66 -17.21 19.31 11.20
N THR A 67 -16.36 19.69 10.23
CA THR A 67 -16.63 20.75 9.26
C THR A 67 -16.78 20.24 7.82
N GLY A 68 -17.04 18.93 7.66
CA GLY A 68 -17.22 18.28 6.37
C GLY A 68 -18.36 18.88 5.56
N ASP A 69 -18.16 18.99 4.24
CA ASP A 69 -19.20 19.41 3.30
C ASP A 69 -19.85 18.18 2.66
N GLU A 70 -21.06 17.85 3.12
CA GLU A 70 -21.86 16.69 2.70
C GLU A 70 -22.66 16.92 1.41
N SER A 71 -22.33 17.97 0.66
CA SER A 71 -22.98 18.26 -0.62
C SER A 71 -22.73 17.14 -1.64
N TYR A 72 -23.80 16.67 -2.28
CA TYR A 72 -23.75 15.56 -3.25
C TYR A 72 -22.83 15.83 -4.46
N ALA A 73 -22.77 17.07 -4.92
CA ALA A 73 -21.91 17.50 -6.01
C ALA A 73 -21.27 18.84 -5.66
N GLY A 74 -19.99 19.00 -6.01
CA GLY A 74 -19.25 20.24 -5.76
C GLY A 74 -18.86 20.46 -4.29
N SER A 75 -18.76 19.40 -3.49
CA SER A 75 -18.29 19.48 -2.09
C SER A 75 -16.93 20.18 -1.99
N ARG A 76 -16.80 21.13 -1.07
CA ARG A 76 -15.53 21.78 -0.72
C ARG A 76 -14.46 20.75 -0.36
N SER A 77 -14.82 19.73 0.42
CA SER A 77 -13.91 18.67 0.86
C SER A 77 -13.32 17.87 -0.31
N PHE A 78 -14.07 17.68 -1.39
CA PHE A 78 -13.53 17.07 -2.62
C PHE A 78 -12.45 17.94 -3.27
N TYR A 79 -12.66 19.26 -3.37
CA TYR A 79 -11.68 20.16 -3.98
C TYR A 79 -10.41 20.27 -3.14
N GLU A 80 -10.52 20.30 -1.81
CA GLU A 80 -9.38 20.26 -0.89
C GLU A 80 -8.56 18.98 -1.08
N LEU A 81 -9.20 17.82 -1.15
CA LEU A 81 -8.53 16.55 -1.45
C LEU A 81 -7.86 16.58 -2.84
N LYS A 82 -8.54 17.08 -3.86
CA LYS A 82 -8.01 17.17 -5.23
C LYS A 82 -6.76 18.03 -5.30
N GLU A 83 -6.78 19.22 -4.70
CA GLU A 83 -5.61 20.10 -4.70
C GLU A 83 -4.46 19.50 -3.88
N THR A 84 -4.75 18.84 -2.76
CA THR A 84 -3.72 18.12 -1.96
C THR A 84 -3.04 17.02 -2.77
N ILE A 85 -3.81 16.18 -3.47
CA ILE A 85 -3.26 15.12 -4.33
C ILE A 85 -2.46 15.71 -5.50
N LYS A 86 -2.90 16.82 -6.07
CA LYS A 86 -2.17 17.51 -7.13
C LYS A 86 -0.85 18.10 -6.61
N GLU A 87 -0.83 18.67 -5.40
CA GLU A 87 0.39 19.20 -4.78
C GLU A 87 1.39 18.09 -4.45
N LEU A 88 0.94 17.01 -3.82
CA LEU A 88 1.81 15.92 -3.37
C LEU A 88 2.26 14.99 -4.50
N MET A 89 1.38 14.71 -5.46
CA MET A 89 1.60 13.66 -6.46
C MET A 89 1.58 14.18 -7.91
N GLY A 90 1.20 15.43 -8.15
CA GLY A 90 1.17 16.03 -9.49
C GLY A 90 0.02 15.56 -10.39
N PHE A 91 -0.92 14.77 -9.89
CA PHE A 91 -2.02 14.24 -10.70
C PHE A 91 -3.09 15.31 -10.97
N ALA A 92 -3.43 15.50 -12.26
CA ALA A 92 -4.46 16.46 -12.69
C ALA A 92 -5.90 15.97 -12.43
N HIS A 93 -6.09 14.66 -12.36
CA HIS A 93 -7.39 14.01 -12.19
C HIS A 93 -7.40 13.19 -10.90
N LEU A 94 -8.53 13.23 -10.21
CA LEU A 94 -8.79 12.48 -8.99
C LEU A 94 -10.19 11.90 -9.08
N LEU A 95 -10.32 10.62 -8.75
CA LEU A 95 -11.59 9.95 -8.50
C LEU A 95 -11.53 9.34 -7.09
N PRO A 96 -12.21 9.93 -6.09
CA PRO A 96 -12.22 9.38 -4.74
C PRO A 96 -12.98 8.06 -4.73
N THR A 97 -12.49 7.12 -3.94
CA THR A 97 -13.15 5.86 -3.64
C THR A 97 -13.24 5.68 -2.13
N HIS A 98 -14.10 4.76 -1.67
CA HIS A 98 -14.23 4.52 -0.22
C HIS A 98 -12.99 3.85 0.39
N GLN A 99 -12.21 3.08 -0.40
CA GLN A 99 -10.93 2.50 0.01
C GLN A 99 -10.13 1.96 -1.21
N GLY A 100 -8.92 1.45 -0.95
CA GLY A 100 -7.98 0.96 -1.97
C GLY A 100 -8.58 -0.04 -2.97
N ARG A 101 -9.15 -1.16 -2.50
CA ARG A 101 -9.71 -2.19 -3.39
C ARG A 101 -10.81 -1.68 -4.34
N ALA A 102 -11.52 -0.62 -3.95
CA ALA A 102 -12.52 -0.01 -4.82
C ALA A 102 -11.88 0.83 -5.93
N ALA A 103 -10.75 1.49 -5.66
CA ALA A 103 -9.95 2.16 -6.68
C ALA A 103 -9.41 1.15 -7.69
N GLU A 104 -8.88 0.01 -7.21
CA GLU A 104 -8.44 -1.10 -8.05
C GLU A 104 -9.58 -1.60 -8.94
N ASN A 105 -10.75 -1.86 -8.37
CA ASN A 105 -11.88 -2.39 -9.13
C ASN A 105 -12.33 -1.43 -10.25
N VAL A 106 -12.42 -0.13 -9.96
CA VAL A 106 -12.77 0.90 -10.94
C VAL A 106 -11.72 0.96 -12.05
N LEU A 107 -10.44 1.10 -11.68
CA LEU A 107 -9.35 1.21 -12.66
C LEU A 107 -9.22 -0.05 -13.53
N PHE A 108 -9.23 -1.23 -12.91
CA PHE A 108 -9.04 -2.51 -13.60
C PHE A 108 -10.26 -2.91 -14.42
N SER A 109 -11.47 -2.42 -14.11
CA SER A 109 -12.63 -2.63 -14.99
C SER A 109 -12.41 -2.02 -16.38
N VAL A 110 -11.66 -0.91 -16.45
CA VAL A 110 -11.33 -0.23 -17.69
C VAL A 110 -10.11 -0.87 -18.34
N LEU A 111 -9.03 -1.03 -17.59
CA LEU A 111 -7.70 -1.38 -18.14
C LEU A 111 -7.45 -2.87 -18.34
N VAL A 112 -7.97 -3.74 -17.46
CA VAL A 112 -7.63 -5.17 -17.46
C VAL A 112 -8.73 -5.96 -18.18
N LYS A 113 -8.35 -6.75 -19.18
CA LYS A 113 -9.25 -7.65 -19.92
C LYS A 113 -8.81 -9.12 -19.78
N GLU A 114 -9.68 -10.04 -20.16
CA GLU A 114 -9.37 -11.48 -20.20
C GLU A 114 -8.09 -11.75 -21.00
N GLY A 115 -7.21 -12.59 -20.46
CA GLY A 115 -5.92 -12.94 -21.07
C GLY A 115 -4.83 -11.87 -20.97
N ASN A 116 -5.07 -10.75 -20.26
CA ASN A 116 -4.03 -9.76 -19.97
C ASN A 116 -3.01 -10.31 -18.96
N LYS A 117 -1.81 -9.75 -18.99
CA LYS A 117 -0.77 -9.96 -17.97
C LYS A 117 -0.39 -8.63 -17.34
N VAL A 118 -0.40 -8.54 -16.02
CA VAL A 118 -0.01 -7.34 -15.27
C VAL A 118 1.30 -7.63 -14.54
N PRO A 119 2.46 -7.22 -15.10
CA PRO A 119 3.74 -7.38 -14.44
C PRO A 119 3.99 -6.28 -13.41
N GLY A 120 4.75 -6.61 -12.38
CA GLY A 120 5.10 -5.69 -11.30
C GLY A 120 5.90 -6.35 -10.20
N ASN A 121 6.28 -5.60 -9.17
CA ASN A 121 6.69 -6.26 -7.93
C ASN A 121 5.45 -6.94 -7.27
N ALA A 122 5.67 -7.70 -6.20
CA ALA A 122 4.69 -8.63 -5.67
C ALA A 122 3.36 -7.92 -5.38
N HIS A 123 2.30 -8.42 -6.04
CA HIS A 123 0.97 -7.82 -5.99
C HIS A 123 0.33 -8.08 -4.62
N PHE A 124 -0.43 -7.12 -4.12
CA PHE A 124 -1.24 -7.30 -2.92
C PHE A 124 -2.44 -8.23 -3.19
N ASP A 125 -2.94 -8.89 -2.15
CA ASP A 125 -3.95 -9.96 -2.26
C ASP A 125 -5.22 -9.48 -2.99
N THR A 126 -5.73 -8.28 -2.68
CA THR A 126 -6.92 -7.75 -3.36
C THR A 126 -6.63 -7.33 -4.79
N THR A 127 -5.45 -6.79 -5.05
CA THR A 127 -4.99 -6.41 -6.39
C THR A 127 -4.94 -7.63 -7.29
N LYS A 128 -4.28 -8.69 -6.83
CA LYS A 128 -4.21 -9.99 -7.49
C LYS A 128 -5.61 -10.57 -7.70
N GLY A 129 -6.44 -10.55 -6.65
CA GLY A 129 -7.83 -10.99 -6.73
C GLY A 129 -8.64 -10.26 -7.80
N HIS A 130 -8.48 -8.94 -7.95
CA HIS A 130 -9.17 -8.18 -9.00
C HIS A 130 -8.64 -8.46 -10.41
N ILE A 131 -7.35 -8.75 -10.57
CA ILE A 131 -6.75 -9.16 -11.85
C ILE A 131 -7.25 -10.55 -12.24
N GLU A 132 -7.13 -11.53 -11.35
CA GLU A 132 -7.50 -12.92 -11.61
C GLU A 132 -9.01 -13.12 -11.77
N PHE A 133 -9.83 -12.35 -11.04
CA PHE A 133 -11.29 -12.33 -11.24
C PHE A 133 -11.69 -11.96 -12.68
N ARG A 134 -10.84 -11.21 -13.38
CA ARG A 134 -11.01 -10.84 -14.80
C ARG A 134 -10.35 -11.84 -15.76
N LYS A 135 -9.90 -12.99 -15.26
CA LYS A 135 -9.12 -14.00 -16.00
C LYS A 135 -7.86 -13.42 -16.65
N ALA A 136 -7.24 -12.48 -15.98
CA ALA A 136 -5.91 -11.98 -16.28
C ALA A 136 -4.91 -12.57 -15.29
N GLU A 137 -3.63 -12.43 -15.59
CA GLU A 137 -2.53 -12.97 -14.79
C GLU A 137 -1.77 -11.82 -14.12
N ALA A 138 -1.54 -11.91 -12.81
CA ALA A 138 -0.59 -11.06 -12.11
C ALA A 138 0.80 -11.71 -12.18
N VAL A 139 1.76 -11.05 -12.82
CA VAL A 139 3.11 -11.59 -13.02
C VAL A 139 4.06 -10.94 -12.03
N ASP A 140 4.61 -11.74 -11.12
CA ASP A 140 5.58 -11.26 -10.13
C ASP A 140 6.97 -11.13 -10.75
N CYS A 141 7.48 -9.90 -10.72
CA CYS A 141 8.81 -9.51 -11.16
C CYS A 141 9.60 -8.89 -9.99
N THR A 142 9.37 -9.31 -8.74
CA THR A 142 10.18 -8.85 -7.60
C THR A 142 11.59 -9.42 -7.65
N ILE A 143 12.59 -8.64 -7.22
CA ILE A 143 13.97 -9.14 -7.11
C ILE A 143 14.07 -10.39 -6.22
N ARG A 144 15.01 -11.29 -6.53
CA ARG A 144 15.15 -12.59 -5.86
C ARG A 144 15.46 -12.44 -4.36
N GLU A 145 16.14 -11.38 -3.97
CA GLU A 145 16.50 -11.03 -2.60
C GLU A 145 15.28 -10.88 -1.68
N ALA A 146 14.11 -10.59 -2.23
CA ALA A 146 12.85 -10.55 -1.49
C ALA A 146 12.47 -11.90 -0.88
N SER A 147 12.92 -13.02 -1.49
CA SER A 147 12.59 -14.38 -1.04
C SER A 147 13.48 -14.90 0.10
N ASP A 148 14.62 -14.26 0.38
CA ASP A 148 15.49 -14.60 1.50
C ASP A 148 15.19 -13.69 2.70
N PRO A 149 14.52 -14.16 3.77
CA PRO A 149 14.17 -13.32 4.92
C PRO A 149 15.39 -12.91 5.76
N THR A 150 16.53 -13.60 5.62
CA THR A 150 17.74 -13.37 6.42
C THR A 150 18.74 -12.43 5.75
N LEU A 151 18.66 -12.27 4.44
CA LEU A 151 19.50 -11.34 3.69
C LEU A 151 19.21 -9.88 4.08
N ILE A 152 20.24 -9.10 4.36
CA ILE A 152 20.09 -7.65 4.56
C ILE A 152 20.25 -6.98 3.19
N HIS A 153 19.17 -6.42 2.68
CA HIS A 153 19.15 -5.68 1.41
C HIS A 153 18.33 -4.40 1.59
N PRO A 154 18.81 -3.23 1.11
CA PRO A 154 18.20 -1.94 1.42
C PRO A 154 16.81 -1.75 0.81
N PHE A 155 16.54 -2.40 -0.34
CA PHE A 155 15.31 -2.24 -1.12
C PHE A 155 14.80 -3.58 -1.69
N LYS A 156 14.33 -4.48 -0.81
CA LYS A 156 13.77 -5.78 -1.24
C LYS A 156 12.43 -5.68 -1.98
N GLY A 157 11.80 -4.50 -2.01
CA GLY A 157 10.59 -4.27 -2.79
C GLY A 157 10.86 -3.98 -4.27
N ASN A 158 12.13 -3.90 -4.68
CA ASN A 158 12.50 -3.58 -6.05
C ASN A 158 11.94 -4.60 -7.07
N VAL A 159 11.65 -4.09 -8.26
CA VAL A 159 11.36 -4.87 -9.46
C VAL A 159 12.67 -5.34 -10.08
N ASP A 160 12.74 -6.63 -10.42
CA ASP A 160 13.75 -7.23 -11.28
C ASP A 160 13.54 -6.75 -12.72
N LEU A 161 14.46 -5.90 -13.20
CA LEU A 161 14.36 -5.28 -14.51
C LEU A 161 14.55 -6.27 -15.65
N GLU A 162 15.42 -7.27 -15.48
CA GLU A 162 15.64 -8.32 -16.49
C GLU A 162 14.37 -9.15 -16.63
N ARG A 163 13.82 -9.59 -15.50
CA ARG A 163 12.56 -10.35 -15.50
C ARG A 163 11.40 -9.54 -16.08
N LEU A 164 11.31 -8.25 -15.75
CA LEU A 164 10.28 -7.37 -16.29
C LEU A 164 10.43 -7.20 -17.82
N GLU A 165 11.66 -7.02 -18.31
CA GLU A 165 11.93 -6.88 -19.75
C GLU A 165 11.56 -8.15 -20.52
N GLU A 166 11.91 -9.34 -20.01
CA GLU A 166 11.48 -10.63 -20.59
C GLU A 166 9.96 -10.71 -20.75
N VAL A 167 9.21 -10.36 -19.69
CA VAL A 167 7.74 -10.41 -19.72
C VAL A 167 7.17 -9.42 -20.73
N LEU A 168 7.76 -8.22 -20.82
CA LEU A 168 7.37 -7.19 -21.78
C LEU A 168 7.63 -7.63 -23.23
N GLU A 169 8.74 -8.31 -23.50
CA GLU A 169 9.07 -8.84 -24.82
C GLU A 169 8.16 -10.00 -25.23
N GLU A 170 7.91 -10.94 -24.32
CA GLU A 170 7.10 -12.13 -24.59
C GLU A 170 5.60 -11.82 -24.75
N SER A 171 5.08 -10.87 -23.97
CA SER A 171 3.64 -10.66 -23.81
C SER A 171 3.21 -9.21 -24.07
N HIS A 172 3.98 -8.48 -24.88
CA HIS A 172 3.80 -7.04 -25.14
C HIS A 172 2.32 -6.63 -25.31
N ASP A 173 1.59 -7.25 -26.25
CA ASP A 173 0.21 -6.86 -26.59
C ASP A 173 -0.81 -7.22 -25.51
N GLN A 174 -0.44 -8.11 -24.58
CA GLN A 174 -1.29 -8.55 -23.47
C GLN A 174 -1.09 -7.71 -22.20
N ILE A 175 -0.12 -6.80 -22.18
CA ILE A 175 0.22 -6.01 -20.99
C ILE A 175 -0.48 -4.64 -21.03
N PRO A 176 -1.46 -4.37 -20.15
CA PRO A 176 -2.16 -3.09 -20.14
C PRO A 176 -1.38 -2.00 -19.39
N PHE A 177 -0.61 -2.38 -18.37
CA PHE A 177 0.25 -1.49 -17.56
C PHE A 177 1.23 -2.32 -16.72
N ILE A 178 2.24 -1.66 -16.17
CA ILE A 178 3.15 -2.19 -15.15
C ILE A 178 2.71 -1.66 -13.78
N LEU A 179 2.74 -2.47 -12.75
CA LEU A 179 2.37 -2.09 -11.38
C LEU A 179 3.61 -2.03 -10.46
N ILE A 180 3.77 -0.95 -9.70
CA ILE A 180 4.69 -0.90 -8.56
C ILE A 180 3.90 -0.68 -7.27
N THR A 181 4.09 -1.57 -6.31
CA THR A 181 3.57 -1.45 -4.94
C THR A 181 4.64 -0.85 -4.04
N ALA A 182 4.34 0.30 -3.40
CA ALA A 182 5.27 1.04 -2.58
C ALA A 182 4.68 1.38 -1.19
N THR A 183 5.18 0.83 -0.09
CA THR A 183 6.15 -0.29 0.02
C THR A 183 5.57 -1.61 -0.51
N CYS A 184 6.42 -2.56 -0.89
CA CYS A 184 5.98 -3.86 -1.39
C CYS A 184 5.40 -4.70 -0.24
N ASN A 185 4.07 -4.72 -0.12
CA ASN A 185 3.35 -5.35 1.00
C ASN A 185 3.69 -6.84 1.13
N THR A 186 3.56 -7.58 0.04
CA THR A 186 3.72 -9.05 0.01
C THR A 186 5.16 -9.48 0.35
N ALA A 187 6.14 -8.61 0.11
CA ALA A 187 7.54 -8.82 0.53
C ALA A 187 7.80 -8.47 2.01
N GLY A 188 6.75 -8.23 2.81
CA GLY A 188 6.88 -7.82 4.21
C GLY A 188 7.09 -6.32 4.40
N GLY A 189 6.46 -5.49 3.55
CA GLY A 189 6.55 -4.03 3.63
C GLY A 189 7.90 -3.46 3.20
N GLN A 190 8.61 -4.14 2.29
CA GLN A 190 9.96 -3.75 1.88
C GLN A 190 9.94 -2.58 0.90
N PRO A 191 10.86 -1.62 1.01
CA PRO A 191 10.83 -0.44 0.16
C PRO A 191 11.35 -0.71 -1.25
N VAL A 192 10.89 0.13 -2.18
CA VAL A 192 11.34 0.25 -3.57
C VAL A 192 12.20 1.51 -3.69
N SER A 193 13.40 1.41 -4.25
CA SER A 193 14.28 2.58 -4.44
C SER A 193 13.76 3.51 -5.53
N MET A 194 14.11 4.79 -5.43
CA MET A 194 13.81 5.78 -6.46
C MET A 194 14.56 5.46 -7.77
N GLU A 195 15.80 4.97 -7.69
CA GLU A 195 16.51 4.42 -8.84
C GLU A 195 15.70 3.33 -9.54
N ASN A 196 15.17 2.35 -8.80
CA ASN A 196 14.40 1.26 -9.38
C ASN A 196 13.08 1.76 -10.00
N ILE A 197 12.36 2.67 -9.33
CA ILE A 197 11.14 3.30 -9.87
C ILE A 197 11.45 4.02 -11.20
N ARG A 198 12.56 4.78 -11.27
CA ARG A 198 12.99 5.48 -12.49
C ARG A 198 13.37 4.50 -13.60
N SER A 199 14.06 3.42 -13.29
CA SER A 199 14.46 2.40 -14.27
C SER A 199 13.25 1.65 -14.83
N VAL A 200 12.29 1.27 -13.97
CA VAL A 200 11.02 0.68 -14.42
C VAL A 200 10.25 1.67 -15.30
N LYS A 201 10.22 2.96 -14.94
CA LYS A 201 9.57 3.98 -15.77
C LYS A 201 10.25 4.15 -17.13
N GLN A 202 11.57 4.11 -17.20
CA GLN A 202 12.31 4.16 -18.46
C GLN A 202 12.00 2.94 -19.33
N LEU A 203 11.99 1.74 -18.74
CA LEU A 203 11.62 0.50 -19.44
C LEU A 203 10.17 0.56 -19.94
N ALA A 204 9.23 0.96 -19.08
CA ALA A 204 7.83 1.16 -19.43
C ALA A 204 7.66 2.11 -20.63
N ASN A 205 8.43 3.21 -20.68
CA ASN A 205 8.40 4.14 -21.80
C ASN A 205 8.93 3.52 -23.11
N ARG A 206 9.98 2.70 -23.06
CA ARG A 206 10.52 1.98 -24.24
C ARG A 206 9.46 1.08 -24.88
N PHE A 207 8.65 0.41 -24.06
CA PHE A 207 7.57 -0.48 -24.50
C PHE A 207 6.20 0.21 -24.62
N GLY A 208 6.14 1.54 -24.44
CA GLY A 208 4.88 2.29 -24.53
C GLY A 208 3.81 1.87 -23.51
N LYS A 209 4.22 1.36 -22.34
CA LYS A 209 3.31 0.89 -21.28
C LYS A 209 3.12 1.94 -20.18
N PRO A 210 1.89 2.16 -19.68
CA PRO A 210 1.66 2.93 -18.47
C PRO A 210 2.33 2.28 -17.25
N LEU A 211 2.78 3.11 -16.31
CA LEU A 211 3.21 2.69 -14.98
C LEU A 211 2.15 3.15 -13.98
N VAL A 212 1.60 2.20 -13.22
CA VAL A 212 0.64 2.43 -12.14
C VAL A 212 1.35 2.18 -10.82
N MET A 213 1.11 3.04 -9.83
CA MET A 213 1.61 2.84 -8.47
C MET A 213 0.46 2.45 -7.55
N ASP A 214 0.59 1.30 -6.87
CA ASP A 214 -0.14 1.07 -5.62
C ASP A 214 0.63 1.80 -4.51
N ALA A 215 -0.02 2.84 -3.99
CA ALA A 215 0.55 3.84 -3.12
C ALA A 215 0.01 3.77 -1.69
N ALA A 216 -0.51 2.62 -1.24
CA ALA A 216 -1.07 2.49 0.12
C ALA A 216 -0.10 2.94 1.23
N ARG A 217 1.21 2.69 1.07
CA ARG A 217 2.26 3.04 2.03
C ARG A 217 3.36 3.92 1.42
N PHE A 218 2.98 4.85 0.55
CA PHE A 218 3.94 5.67 -0.19
C PHE A 218 4.85 6.52 0.72
N ALA A 219 4.31 7.04 1.83
CA ALA A 219 5.07 7.86 2.78
C ALA A 219 6.15 7.06 3.52
N GLU A 220 5.88 5.80 3.88
CA GLU A 220 6.90 4.90 4.46
C GLU A 220 7.99 4.58 3.43
N ASN A 221 7.61 4.35 2.17
CA ASN A 221 8.57 4.13 1.10
C ASN A 221 9.49 5.35 0.90
N ALA A 222 8.91 6.55 0.89
CA ALA A 222 9.66 7.81 0.82
C ALA A 222 10.58 8.01 2.04
N TRP A 223 10.13 7.64 3.24
CA TRP A 223 10.99 7.62 4.43
C TRP A 223 12.20 6.69 4.23
N PHE A 224 11.99 5.46 3.75
CA PHE A 224 13.09 4.53 3.48
C PHE A 224 14.06 5.03 2.40
N ILE A 225 13.55 5.62 1.32
CA ILE A 225 14.38 6.27 0.29
C ILE A 225 15.26 7.34 0.94
N ARG A 226 14.68 8.25 1.72
CA ARG A 226 15.42 9.30 2.43
C ARG A 226 16.49 8.76 3.37
N GLN A 227 16.24 7.63 4.04
CA GLN A 227 17.18 7.03 5.00
C GLN A 227 18.28 6.20 4.34
N ARG A 228 18.01 5.58 3.18
CA ARG A 228 18.84 4.50 2.63
C ARG A 228 19.43 4.82 1.26
N GLU A 229 18.83 5.74 0.50
CA GLU A 229 19.24 6.06 -0.87
C GLU A 229 20.07 7.35 -0.90
N PRO A 230 21.35 7.28 -1.32
CA PRO A 230 22.20 8.46 -1.41
C PRO A 230 21.60 9.57 -2.28
N GLY A 231 21.66 10.80 -1.79
CA GLY A 231 21.15 11.99 -2.48
C GLY A 231 19.73 12.39 -2.09
N PHE A 232 19.04 11.61 -1.26
CA PHE A 232 17.68 11.92 -0.77
C PHE A 232 17.64 12.43 0.68
N GLU A 233 18.77 12.51 1.39
CA GLU A 233 18.84 12.76 2.83
C GLU A 233 18.17 14.09 3.26
N GLY A 234 18.32 15.11 2.42
CA GLY A 234 17.77 16.46 2.63
C GLY A 234 16.34 16.68 2.13
N HIS A 235 15.70 15.68 1.51
CA HIS A 235 14.36 15.82 0.98
C HIS A 235 13.30 15.72 2.08
N THR A 236 12.16 16.39 1.87
CA THR A 236 10.96 16.16 2.65
C THR A 236 10.28 14.87 2.20
N ILE A 237 9.54 14.26 3.12
CA ILE A 237 8.69 13.09 2.85
C ILE A 237 7.31 13.60 2.42
#